data_AF-A0A7R8X1J9-F1
#
_entry.id   AF-A0A7R8X1J9-F1
#
_cell.length_a   1.000
_cell.length_b   1.000
_cell.length_c   1.000
_cell.angle_alpha   90.00
_cell.angle_beta   90.00
_cell.angle_gamma   90.00
#
_symmetry.space_group_name_H-M   'P 1'
#
loop_
_entity.id
_entity.type
_entity.pdbx_description
1 polymer ?
#
loop_
_entity_poly.entity_id
_entity_poly.type
_entity_poly.pdbx_seq_one_letter_code
_entity_poly.pdbx_strand_id
1 'polypeptide(L)'
;AGKHVSDLFEDFRDGHNLISLLEVLSGQILPRERGEMRFHKIQNVQTVLDFLRHLGIKLVNIRAEDIVDGNPKLTLGLVSWLSGIVLFFCYKEKL
;
A
#
# COMPACT_ATOMS: atom_id res chain seq x y z
N ALA A 1 -0.03 -17.86 12.38
CA ALA A 1 0.38 -18.41 11.07
C ALA A 1 1.07 -17.30 10.30
N GLY A 2 2.36 -17.46 9.98
CA GLY A 2 3.10 -16.47 9.19
C GLY A 2 2.55 -16.43 7.77
N LYS A 3 2.02 -15.28 7.34
CA LYS A 3 1.62 -15.09 5.95
C LYS A 3 2.90 -15.13 5.10
N HIS A 4 3.07 -16.21 4.35
CA HIS A 4 4.16 -16.34 3.39
C HIS A 4 3.84 -15.44 2.21
N VAL A 5 4.50 -14.28 2.14
CA VAL A 5 4.33 -13.33 1.04
C VAL A 5 5.03 -13.92 -0.18
N SER A 6 4.27 -14.73 -0.92
CA SER A 6 4.79 -15.49 -2.06
C SER A 6 4.90 -14.60 -3.30
N ASP A 7 3.97 -13.65 -3.42
CA ASP A 7 4.01 -12.56 -4.38
C ASP A 7 3.41 -11.31 -3.74
N LEU A 8 4.27 -10.34 -3.38
CA LEU A 8 3.87 -9.03 -2.85
C LEU A 8 2.80 -8.37 -3.74
N PHE A 9 2.85 -8.61 -5.05
CA PHE A 9 1.89 -8.05 -6.00
C PHE A 9 0.48 -8.62 -5.87
N GLU A 10 0.35 -9.94 -5.69
CA GLU A 10 -0.96 -10.58 -5.51
C GLU A 10 -1.57 -10.17 -4.16
N ASP A 11 -0.76 -10.15 -3.11
CA ASP A 11 -1.23 -9.79 -1.77
C ASP A 11 -1.68 -8.32 -1.64
N PHE A 12 -1.24 -7.45 -2.55
CA PHE A 12 -1.57 -6.03 -2.59
C PHE A 12 -2.68 -5.66 -3.57
N ARG A 13 -3.07 -6.57 -4.49
CA ARG A 13 -4.14 -6.32 -5.47
C ARG A 13 -5.48 -5.94 -4.82
N ASP A 14 -5.79 -6.54 -3.67
CA ASP A 14 -7.05 -6.28 -2.97
C ASP A 14 -7.00 -5.03 -2.08
N GLY A 15 -5.82 -4.45 -1.82
CA GLY A 15 -5.62 -3.29 -0.96
C GLY A 15 -5.88 -3.53 0.54
N HIS A 16 -6.58 -4.59 0.93
CA HIS A 16 -6.93 -4.89 2.32
C HIS A 16 -5.74 -5.17 3.24
N ASN A 17 -4.74 -5.91 2.74
CA ASN A 17 -3.52 -6.17 3.50
C ASN A 17 -2.73 -4.87 3.74
N LEU A 18 -2.67 -3.99 2.74
CA LEU A 18 -2.03 -2.68 2.86
C LEU A 18 -2.73 -1.77 3.86
N ILE A 19 -4.07 -1.72 3.81
CA ILE A 19 -4.88 -0.98 4.78
C ILE A 19 -4.59 -1.49 6.18
N SER A 20 -4.67 -2.81 6.40
CA SER A 20 -4.43 -3.41 7.72
C SER A 20 -3.02 -3.13 8.24
N LEU A 21 -2.02 -3.14 7.34
CA LEU A 21 -0.65 -2.79 7.68
C LEU A 21 -0.58 -1.33 8.13
N LEU A 22 -1.12 -0.40 7.35
CA LEU A 22 -1.15 1.02 7.71
C LEU A 22 -1.92 1.30 9.00
N GLU A 23 -3.01 0.59 9.27
CA GLU A 23 -3.76 0.74 10.53
C GLU A 23 -2.91 0.36 11.74
N VAL A 24 -2.18 -0.77 11.67
CA VAL A 24 -1.28 -1.20 12.75
C VAL A 24 -0.10 -0.24 12.92
N LEU A 25 0.43 0.27 11.81
CA LEU A 25 1.60 1.13 11.76
C LEU A 25 1.32 2.59 12.20
N SER A 26 0.16 3.11 11.81
CA SER A 26 -0.25 4.48 12.14
C SER A 26 -1.07 4.57 13.43
N GLY A 27 -1.73 3.48 13.83
CA GLY A 27 -2.74 3.47 14.88
C GLY A 27 -4.07 4.12 14.47
N GLN A 28 -4.25 4.50 13.21
CA GLN A 28 -5.46 5.12 12.68
C GLN A 28 -6.31 4.12 11.91
N ILE A 29 -7.62 4.27 11.97
CA ILE A 29 -8.57 3.43 11.22
C ILE A 29 -8.77 4.05 9.84
N LEU A 30 -8.48 3.29 8.80
CA LEU A 30 -8.63 3.72 7.41
C LEU A 30 -9.95 3.20 6.82
N PRO A 31 -10.58 3.94 5.88
CA PRO A 31 -11.76 3.45 5.19
C PRO A 31 -11.40 2.26 4.30
N ARG A 32 -12.28 1.25 4.30
CA ARG A 32 -12.10 -0.02 3.58
C ARG A 32 -13.39 -0.38 2.87
N GLU A 33 -13.34 -0.38 1.55
CA GLU A 33 -14.40 -0.84 0.66
C GLU A 33 -14.47 -2.36 0.70
N ARG A 34 -15.65 -2.91 1.02
CA ARG A 34 -15.85 -4.36 1.18
C ARG A 34 -16.33 -5.06 -0.10
N GLY A 35 -16.56 -4.31 -1.17
CA GLY A 35 -17.06 -4.90 -2.41
C GLY A 35 -15.95 -5.59 -3.20
N GLU A 36 -16.30 -6.64 -3.95
CA GLU A 36 -15.31 -7.43 -4.71
C GLU A 36 -15.06 -6.91 -6.13
N MET A 37 -15.88 -5.95 -6.60
CA MET A 37 -15.69 -5.34 -7.92
C MET A 37 -14.33 -4.64 -8.02
N ARG A 38 -13.74 -4.64 -9.22
CA ARG A 38 -12.46 -3.98 -9.54
C ARG A 38 -12.39 -2.54 -9.03
N PHE A 39 -13.49 -1.79 -9.12
CA PHE A 39 -13.59 -0.43 -8.60
C PHE A 39 -13.27 -0.33 -7.10
N HIS A 40 -13.79 -1.24 -6.27
CA HIS A 40 -13.54 -1.23 -4.83
C HIS A 40 -12.07 -1.56 -4.51
N LYS A 41 -11.47 -2.50 -5.24
CA LYS A 41 -10.04 -2.82 -5.10
C LYS A 41 -9.17 -1.61 -5.41
N ILE A 42 -9.49 -0.89 -6.50
CA ILE A 42 -8.81 0.36 -6.87
C ILE A 42 -8.99 1.41 -5.77
N GLN A 43 -10.19 1.60 -5.25
CA GLN A 43 -10.44 2.56 -4.16
C GLN A 43 -9.64 2.22 -2.91
N ASN A 44 -9.61 0.96 -2.48
CA ASN A 44 -8.82 0.52 -1.33
C ASN A 44 -7.32 0.83 -1.50
N VAL A 45 -6.77 0.51 -2.67
CA VAL A 45 -5.36 0.80 -2.98
C VAL A 45 -5.12 2.31 -3.08
N GLN A 46 -6.07 3.07 -3.62
CA GLN A 46 -5.98 4.52 -3.72
C GLN A 46 -5.97 5.18 -2.34
N THR A 47 -6.81 4.73 -1.40
CA THR A 47 -6.80 5.21 -0.01
C THR A 47 -5.43 5.00 0.65
N VAL A 48 -4.82 3.82 0.46
CA VAL A 48 -3.47 3.53 0.96
C VAL A 48 -2.44 4.48 0.36
N LEU A 49 -2.46 4.65 -0.96
CA LEU A 49 -1.57 5.55 -1.69
C LEU A 49 -1.69 7.00 -1.18
N ASP A 50 -2.91 7.48 -0.98
CA ASP A 50 -3.16 8.85 -0.52
C ASP A 50 -2.77 9.05 0.95
N PHE A 51 -2.92 8.01 1.77
CA PHE A 51 -2.43 8.03 3.15
C PHE A 51 -0.90 8.09 3.20
N LEU A 52 -0.21 7.26 2.42
CA LEU A 52 1.25 7.31 2.30
C LEU A 52 1.75 8.69 1.83
N ARG A 53 1.06 9.31 0.87
CA ARG A 53 1.34 10.70 0.44
C ARG A 53 1.14 11.70 1.58
N HIS A 54 0.07 11.56 2.36
CA HIS A 54 -0.16 12.38 3.56
C HIS A 54 0.94 12.23 4.61
N LEU A 55 1.52 11.03 4.74
CA LEU A 55 2.66 10.79 5.61
C LEU A 55 3.99 11.34 5.07
N GLY A 56 3.99 11.95 3.88
CA GLY A 56 5.18 12.51 3.24
C GLY A 56 5.98 11.51 2.40
N ILE A 57 5.47 10.30 2.19
CA ILE A 57 6.10 9.30 1.33
C ILE A 57 5.83 9.66 -0.13
N LYS A 58 6.90 9.91 -0.89
CA LYS A 58 6.80 10.16 -2.33
C LYS A 58 6.65 8.85 -3.10
N LEU A 59 5.51 8.71 -3.77
CA LEU A 59 5.16 7.57 -4.61
C LEU A 59 5.31 7.99 -6.07
N VAL A 60 6.46 7.69 -6.68
CA VAL A 60 6.77 8.14 -8.05
C VAL A 60 6.26 7.12 -9.07
N ASN A 61 5.37 7.56 -9.95
CA ASN A 61 4.88 6.78 -11.09
C ASN A 61 4.09 5.50 -10.70
N ILE A 62 3.22 5.62 -9.70
CA ILE A 62 2.42 4.49 -9.17
C ILE A 62 0.96 4.89 -9.17
N ARG A 63 0.14 4.08 -9.84
CA ARG A 63 -1.33 4.23 -9.88
C ARG A 63 -1.98 3.02 -9.22
N ALA A 64 -3.14 3.25 -8.61
CA ALA A 64 -3.93 2.17 -8.01
C ALA A 64 -4.36 1.12 -9.05
N GLU A 65 -4.71 1.57 -10.26
CA GLU A 65 -5.08 0.71 -11.39
C GLU A 65 -3.95 -0.25 -11.79
N ASP A 66 -2.71 0.24 -11.87
CA ASP A 66 -1.56 -0.58 -12.24
C ASP A 66 -1.33 -1.72 -11.22
N ILE A 67 -1.54 -1.43 -9.92
CA ILE A 67 -1.43 -2.39 -8.82
C ILE A 67 -2.52 -3.46 -8.92
N VAL A 68 -3.78 -3.05 -9.13
CA VAL A 68 -4.90 -3.98 -9.26
C VAL A 68 -4.76 -4.85 -10.52
N ASP A 69 -4.27 -4.28 -11.61
CA ASP A 69 -4.09 -5.00 -12.87
C ASP A 69 -2.80 -5.86 -12.87
N GLY A 70 -1.88 -5.67 -11.92
CA GLY A 70 -0.67 -6.49 -11.75
C GLY A 70 0.39 -6.24 -12.83
N ASN A 71 0.63 -4.98 -13.16
CA ASN A 71 1.56 -4.60 -14.23
C ASN A 71 3.04 -4.77 -13.80
N PRO A 72 3.90 -5.49 -14.55
CA PRO A 72 5.32 -5.67 -14.20
C PRO A 72 6.15 -4.36 -14.18
N LYS A 73 5.64 -3.24 -14.72
CA LYS A 73 6.26 -1.91 -14.53
C LYS A 73 6.30 -1.45 -13.06
N LEU A 74 5.60 -2.13 -12.17
CA LEU A 74 5.53 -1.84 -10.72
C LEU A 74 6.81 -2.14 -9.94
N THR A 75 7.82 -2.81 -10.52
CA THR A 75 9.10 -3.06 -9.82
C THR A 75 9.76 -1.76 -9.34
N LEU A 76 9.68 -0.69 -10.13
CA LEU A 76 10.17 0.63 -9.72
C LEU A 76 9.30 1.25 -8.62
N GLY A 77 7.99 0.97 -8.67
CA GLY A 77 7.04 1.41 -7.66
C GLY A 77 7.30 0.75 -6.29
N LEU A 78 7.57 -0.55 -6.26
CA LEU A 78 7.89 -1.27 -5.02
C LEU A 78 9.14 -0.75 -4.33
N VAL A 79 10.20 -0.43 -5.09
CA VAL A 79 11.43 0.16 -4.52
C VAL A 79 11.15 1.54 -3.90
N SER A 80 10.30 2.33 -4.55
CA SER A 80 9.86 3.63 -4.01
C SER A 80 9.00 3.47 -2.75
N TRP A 81 8.13 2.46 -2.67
CA TRP A 81 7.31 2.18 -1.48
C TRP A 81 8.13 1.66 -0.31
N LEU A 82 9.02 0.69 -0.56
CA LEU A 82 9.88 0.11 0.46
C LEU A 82 10.80 1.17 1.07
N SER A 83 11.40 2.02 0.24
CA SER A 83 12.21 3.13 0.75
C SER A 83 11.38 4.13 1.54
N GLY A 84 10.16 4.45 1.10
CA GLY A 84 9.23 5.32 1.82
C GLY A 84 8.82 4.79 3.19
N ILE A 85 8.41 3.52 3.28
CA ILE A 85 8.02 2.86 4.53
C ILE A 85 9.22 2.75 5.47
N VAL A 86 10.38 2.33 4.98
CA VAL A 86 11.60 2.21 5.80
C VAL A 86 12.02 3.58 6.33
N LEU A 87 12.01 4.62 5.49
CA LEU A 87 12.33 5.98 5.93
C LEU A 87 11.30 6.49 6.94
N PHE A 88 10.01 6.31 6.70
CA PHE A 88 8.97 6.72 7.63
C PHE A 88 9.12 6.02 9.00
N PHE A 89 9.32 4.70 9.00
CA PHE A 89 9.51 3.93 10.23
C PHE A 89 10.80 4.31 10.95
N CYS A 90 11.91 4.37 10.23
CA CYS A 90 13.20 4.79 10.77
C CYS A 90 13.16 6.22 11.33
N TYR A 91 12.36 7.11 10.73
CA TYR A 91 12.20 8.48 11.24
C TYR A 91 11.25 8.55 12.43
N LYS A 92 10.17 7.76 12.47
CA LYS A 92 9.20 7.74 13.56
C LYS A 92 9.74 7.06 14.83
N GLU A 93 10.63 6.08 14.70
CA GLU A 93 11.28 5.41 15.83
C GLU A 93 12.43 6.25 16.45
N LYS A 94 12.84 7.32 15.77
CA LYS A 94 13.89 8.24 16.20
C LYS A 94 13.38 9.48 16.93
N LEU A 95 12.06 9.64 17.06
CA LEU A 95 11.35 10.71 17.76
C LEU A 95 10.68 10.15 19.01
#